data_AF-A0A846Q3G1-F1
#
_entry.id   AF-A0A846Q3G1-F1
#
_cell.length_a   1.000
_cell.length_b   1.000
_cell.length_c   1.000
_cell.angle_alpha   90.00
_cell.angle_beta   90.00
_cell.angle_gamma   90.00
#
_symmetry.space_group_name_H-M   'P 1'
#
loop_
_entity.id
_entity.type
_entity.pdbx_description
1 polymer ?
#
loop_
_entity_poly.entity_id
_entity_poly.type
_entity_poly.pdbx_seq_one_letter_code
_entity_poly.pdbx_strand_id
1 'polypeptide(L)'
;MTLDPEFKQQTTKLIQETLELYKSAGASPRVGQVWDCKSVGDFLCGFFVGEMVGSALSAFQIVHKREPTGEEHLEIIELVEGYSKEIKDFFAKFN
;
A
#
# COMPACT_ATOMS: atom_id res chain seq x y z
N MET A 1 18.41 -9.76 -5.96
CA MET A 1 17.02 -9.81 -6.44
C MET A 1 16.46 -11.14 -6.02
N THR A 2 15.81 -11.14 -4.88
CA THR A 2 15.35 -12.35 -4.19
C THR A 2 13.88 -12.62 -4.49
N LEU A 3 13.09 -11.56 -4.74
CA LEU A 3 11.71 -11.68 -5.22
C LEU A 3 11.65 -12.02 -6.71
N ASP A 4 10.72 -12.91 -7.06
CA ASP A 4 10.48 -13.34 -8.43
C ASP A 4 9.87 -12.18 -9.28
N PRO A 5 10.22 -12.06 -10.57
CA PRO A 5 9.71 -10.99 -11.43
C PRO A 5 8.19 -10.96 -11.58
N GLU A 6 7.53 -12.13 -11.59
CA GLU A 6 6.07 -12.24 -11.71
C GLU A 6 5.39 -11.65 -10.48
N PHE A 7 5.86 -12.00 -9.28
CA PHE A 7 5.38 -11.42 -8.03
C PHE A 7 5.54 -9.89 -8.03
N LYS A 8 6.71 -9.37 -8.44
CA LYS A 8 6.92 -7.91 -8.55
C LYS A 8 5.91 -7.23 -9.47
N GLN A 9 5.61 -7.85 -10.60
CA GLN A 9 4.64 -7.33 -11.56
C GLN A 9 3.21 -7.37 -10.99
N GLN A 10 2.83 -8.45 -10.31
CA GLN A 10 1.53 -8.57 -9.67
C GLN A 10 1.34 -7.55 -8.54
N THR A 11 2.35 -7.38 -7.67
CA THR A 11 2.32 -6.37 -6.59
C THR A 11 2.24 -4.95 -7.15
N THR A 12 3.01 -4.66 -8.20
CA THR A 12 2.94 -3.37 -8.90
C THR A 12 1.53 -3.08 -9.43
N LYS A 13 0.92 -4.07 -10.09
CA LYS A 13 -0.43 -3.95 -10.63
C LYS A 13 -1.45 -3.72 -9.52
N LEU A 14 -1.34 -4.46 -8.41
CA LEU A 14 -2.20 -4.28 -7.24
C LEU A 14 -2.14 -2.84 -6.71
N ILE A 15 -0.94 -2.29 -6.50
CA ILE A 15 -0.76 -0.91 -6.00
C ILE A 15 -1.46 0.10 -6.92
N GLN A 16 -1.24 -0.02 -8.23
CA GLN A 16 -1.84 0.88 -9.22
C GLN A 16 -3.36 0.77 -9.24
N GLU A 17 -3.90 -0.44 -9.28
CA GLU A 17 -5.35 -0.67 -9.32
C GLU A 17 -6.04 -0.19 -8.05
N THR A 18 -5.45 -0.43 -6.87
CA THR A 18 -6.00 0.06 -5.60
C THR A 18 -5.92 1.58 -5.55
N LEU A 19 -4.83 2.20 -5.99
CA LEU A 19 -4.71 3.65 -6.00
C LEU A 19 -5.77 4.31 -6.92
N GLU A 20 -6.03 3.74 -8.10
CA GLU A 20 -7.12 4.18 -8.99
C GLU A 20 -8.51 3.97 -8.37
N LEU A 21 -8.71 2.87 -7.66
CA LEU A 21 -9.94 2.64 -6.93
C LEU A 21 -10.17 3.71 -5.84
N TYR A 22 -9.14 4.06 -5.08
CA TYR A 22 -9.23 5.15 -4.10
C TYR A 22 -9.47 6.51 -4.77
N LYS A 23 -8.85 6.78 -5.93
CA LYS A 23 -9.09 8.00 -6.71
C LYS A 23 -10.56 8.16 -7.10
N SER A 24 -11.25 7.06 -7.40
CA SER A 24 -12.67 7.07 -7.79
C SER A 24 -13.65 6.99 -6.61
N ALA A 25 -13.35 6.20 -5.57
CA ALA A 25 -14.26 5.98 -4.44
C ALA A 25 -14.22 7.12 -3.40
N GLY A 26 -13.11 7.85 -3.32
CA GLY A 26 -12.89 8.88 -2.30
C GLY A 26 -12.70 8.27 -0.89
N ALA A 27 -12.73 9.13 0.12
CA ALA A 27 -12.60 8.74 1.52
C ALA A 27 -13.88 9.04 2.30
N SER A 28 -14.11 8.31 3.39
CA SER A 28 -15.23 8.58 4.29
C SER A 28 -15.15 10.01 4.85
N PRO A 29 -16.19 10.84 4.74
CA PRO A 29 -16.18 12.22 5.25
C PRO A 29 -16.10 12.29 6.78
N ARG A 30 -16.33 11.16 7.47
CA ARG A 30 -16.30 11.06 8.92
C ARG A 30 -15.00 10.46 9.46
N VAL A 31 -14.03 10.14 8.60
CA VAL A 31 -12.80 9.45 9.01
C VAL A 31 -12.06 10.21 10.11
N GLY A 32 -11.97 11.54 9.99
CA GLY A 32 -11.37 12.43 11.00
C GLY A 32 -12.04 12.31 12.37
N GLN A 33 -13.37 12.29 12.38
CA GLN A 33 -14.14 12.20 13.62
C GLN A 33 -14.12 10.80 14.24
N VAL A 34 -14.26 9.75 13.42
CA VAL A 34 -14.37 8.36 13.89
C VAL A 34 -13.04 7.89 14.48
N TRP A 35 -11.93 8.25 13.84
CA TRP A 35 -10.60 7.81 14.23
C TRP A 35 -9.80 8.86 15.02
N ASP A 36 -10.43 10.00 15.33
CA ASP A 36 -9.82 11.12 16.05
C ASP A 36 -8.45 11.52 15.47
N CYS A 37 -8.34 11.54 14.14
CA CYS A 37 -7.07 11.82 13.47
C CYS A 37 -6.86 13.32 13.25
N LYS A 38 -5.65 13.80 13.57
CA LYS A 38 -5.27 15.21 13.43
C LYS A 38 -5.08 15.63 11.97
N SER A 39 -4.57 14.72 11.15
CA SER A 39 -4.46 14.88 9.69
C SER A 39 -5.12 13.67 9.05
N VAL A 40 -6.18 13.93 8.28
CA VAL A 40 -6.90 12.89 7.54
C VAL A 40 -6.01 12.36 6.41
N GLY A 41 -5.27 13.23 5.71
CA GLY A 41 -4.35 12.84 4.66
C GLY A 41 -3.26 11.88 5.15
N ASP A 42 -2.59 12.19 6.26
CA ASP A 42 -1.54 11.34 6.82
C ASP A 42 -2.10 10.00 7.30
N PHE A 43 -3.27 10.01 7.94
CA PHE A 43 -3.94 8.79 8.38
C PHE A 43 -4.29 7.87 7.21
N LEU A 44 -4.92 8.42 6.16
CA LEU A 44 -5.29 7.65 4.97
C LEU A 44 -4.07 7.18 4.19
N CYS A 45 -3.01 8.00 4.11
CA CYS A 45 -1.74 7.62 3.51
C CYS A 45 -1.12 6.43 4.25
N GLY A 46 -1.06 6.48 5.59
CA GLY A 46 -0.53 5.39 6.41
C GLY A 46 -1.38 4.12 6.29
N PHE A 47 -2.72 4.27 6.28
CA PHE A 47 -3.65 3.16 6.08
C PHE A 47 -3.42 2.46 4.73
N PHE A 48 -3.32 3.22 3.65
CA PHE A 48 -3.07 2.69 2.31
C PHE A 48 -1.73 1.97 2.21
N VAL A 49 -0.64 2.58 2.73
CA VAL A 49 0.69 1.95 2.73
C VAL A 49 0.66 0.63 3.52
N GLY A 50 0.02 0.62 4.69
CA GLY A 50 -0.15 -0.58 5.50
C GLY A 50 -0.97 -1.67 4.79
N GLU A 51 -2.06 -1.30 4.12
CA GLU A 51 -2.87 -2.19 3.30
C GLU A 51 -2.03 -2.82 2.19
N MET A 52 -1.29 -2.03 1.40
CA MET A 52 -0.49 -2.52 0.28
C MET A 52 0.63 -3.46 0.72
N VAL A 53 1.39 -3.10 1.77
CA VAL A 53 2.43 -3.99 2.31
C VAL A 53 1.82 -5.27 2.86
N GLY A 54 0.73 -5.19 3.63
CA GLY A 54 0.04 -6.35 4.20
C GLY A 54 -0.55 -7.28 3.14
N SER A 55 -1.14 -6.73 2.09
CA SER A 55 -1.66 -7.48 0.94
C SER A 55 -0.54 -8.16 0.15
N ALA A 56 0.58 -7.47 -0.10
CA ALA A 56 1.73 -8.06 -0.77
C ALA A 56 2.35 -9.20 0.05
N LEU A 57 2.55 -9.01 1.35
CA LEU A 57 3.05 -10.05 2.26
C LEU A 57 2.11 -11.27 2.29
N SER A 58 0.80 -11.03 2.35
CA SER A 58 -0.21 -12.11 2.32
C SER A 58 -0.18 -12.87 0.99
N ALA A 59 -0.08 -12.16 -0.14
CA ALA A 59 0.06 -12.78 -1.46
C ALA A 59 1.33 -13.62 -1.55
N PHE A 60 2.45 -13.11 -1.02
CA PHE A 60 3.72 -13.84 -0.97
C PHE A 60 3.57 -15.16 -0.22
N GLN A 61 2.99 -15.12 0.98
CA GLN A 61 2.76 -16.32 1.80
C GLN A 61 1.86 -17.33 1.09
N ILE A 62 0.83 -16.89 0.37
CA ILE A 62 -0.08 -17.77 -0.37
C ILE A 62 0.64 -18.46 -1.53
N VAL A 63 1.47 -17.73 -2.29
CA VAL A 63 2.19 -18.25 -3.46
C VAL A 63 3.34 -19.17 -3.04
N HIS A 64 4.18 -18.71 -2.10
CA HIS A 64 5.41 -19.40 -1.71
C HIS A 64 5.22 -20.40 -0.57
N LYS A 65 4.04 -20.43 0.08
CA LYS A 65 3.71 -21.30 1.22
C LYS A 65 4.67 -21.17 2.40
N ARG A 66 5.25 -19.98 2.58
CA ARG A 66 6.16 -19.64 3.68
C ARG A 66 6.16 -18.14 3.96
N GLU A 67 6.69 -17.77 5.11
CA GLU A 67 7.04 -16.38 5.41
C GLU A 67 8.16 -15.88 4.49
N PRO A 68 8.17 -14.58 4.12
CA PRO A 68 9.30 -13.95 3.47
C PRO A 68 10.50 -13.93 4.42
N THR A 69 11.70 -14.05 3.86
CA THR A 69 12.94 -13.73 4.56
C THR A 69 13.03 -12.23 4.83
N GLY A 70 13.95 -11.81 5.70
CA GLY A 70 14.14 -10.38 5.98
C GLY A 70 14.44 -9.55 4.73
N GLU A 71 15.23 -10.09 3.79
CA GLU A 71 15.54 -9.41 2.53
C GLU A 71 14.32 -9.31 1.61
N GLU A 72 13.55 -10.40 1.48
CA GLU A 72 12.32 -10.38 0.68
C GLU A 72 11.27 -9.43 1.26
N HIS A 73 11.16 -9.38 2.59
CA HIS A 73 10.28 -8.43 3.27
C HIS A 73 10.66 -6.99 2.92
N LEU A 74 11.95 -6.65 2.97
CA LEU A 74 12.43 -5.33 2.59
C LEU A 74 12.18 -5.03 1.12
N GLU A 75 12.46 -5.97 0.21
CA GLU A 75 12.14 -5.79 -1.22
C GLU A 75 10.63 -5.57 -1.44
N ILE A 76 9.73 -6.20 -0.66
CA ILE A 76 8.28 -5.96 -0.73
C ILE A 76 7.94 -4.53 -0.29
N ILE A 77 8.53 -4.05 0.80
CA ILE A 77 8.33 -2.67 1.26
C ILE A 77 8.82 -1.69 0.19
N GLU A 78 10.01 -1.91 -0.36
CA GLU A 78 10.61 -1.06 -1.39
C GLU A 78 9.73 -0.95 -2.64
N LEU A 79 9.02 -2.02 -3.03
CA LEU A 79 8.06 -1.95 -4.13
C LEU A 79 6.95 -0.94 -3.86
N VAL A 80 6.40 -0.91 -2.64
CA VAL A 80 5.36 0.06 -2.25
C VAL A 80 5.94 1.46 -2.14
N GLU A 81 7.12 1.60 -1.53
CA GLU A 81 7.82 2.88 -1.40
C GLU A 81 8.24 3.49 -2.75
N GLY A 82 8.43 2.66 -3.78
CA GLY A 82 8.62 3.11 -5.16
C GLY A 82 7.49 3.99 -5.70
N TYR A 83 6.27 3.85 -5.15
CA TYR A 83 5.10 4.67 -5.49
C TYR A 83 4.86 5.83 -4.50
N SER A 84 5.78 6.05 -3.56
CA SER A 84 5.61 7.00 -2.46
C SER A 84 5.23 8.42 -2.91
N LYS A 85 5.78 8.91 -4.03
CA LYS A 85 5.42 10.23 -4.56
C LYS A 85 3.94 10.29 -4.94
N GLU A 86 3.47 9.33 -5.72
CA GLU A 86 2.09 9.31 -6.21
C GLU A 86 1.09 9.12 -5.07
N ILE A 87 1.42 8.23 -4.12
CA ILE A 87 0.63 7.99 -2.91
C ILE A 87 0.53 9.27 -2.08
N LYS A 88 1.66 9.93 -1.79
CA LYS A 88 1.69 11.18 -1.00
C LYS A 88 0.93 12.31 -1.68
N ASP A 89 1.19 12.53 -2.97
CA ASP A 89 0.52 13.58 -3.75
C ASP A 89 -1.00 13.37 -3.77
N PHE A 90 -1.44 12.10 -3.90
CA PHE A 90 -2.85 11.76 -3.84
C PHE A 90 -3.49 12.05 -2.48
N PHE A 91 -2.86 11.61 -1.38
CA PHE A 91 -3.46 11.75 -0.05
C PHE A 91 -3.33 13.15 0.55
N ALA A 92 -2.39 13.97 0.06
CA ALA A 92 -2.25 15.37 0.46
C ALA A 92 -3.50 16.21 0.20
N LYS A 93 -4.37 15.81 -0.75
CA LYS A 93 -5.64 16.51 -1.05
C LYS A 93 -6.71 16.39 0.05
N PHE A 94 -6.49 15.51 1.03
CA PHE A 94 -7.41 15.31 2.16
C PHE A 94 -6.97 16.06 3.43
N ASN A 95 -5.96 16.93 3.30
CA ASN A 95 -5.52 17.85 4.36
C ASN A 95 -6.18 19.22 4.23
#